data_AF-A0A7R9T1A9-F1
#
_entry.id   AF-A0A7R9T1A9-F1
#
_cell.length_a   1.000
_cell.length_b   1.000
_cell.length_c   1.000
_cell.angle_alpha   90.00
_cell.angle_beta   90.00
_cell.angle_gamma   90.00
#
_symmetry.space_group_name_H-M   'P 1'
#
loop_
_entity.id
_entity.type
_entity.pdbx_description
1 polymer ?
#
loop_
_entity_poly.entity_id
_entity_poly.type
_entity_poly.pdbx_seq_one_letter_code
_entity_poly.pdbx_strand_id
1 'polypeptide(L)'
;RARATTTTTTMTSKPLDLHDSFEDAARRAGAQTWIESLDEDPESSARAPNRTSREVRSGHYVEVEPEALANPRARLASTTCAEAIGFKIARECENLEDGFVKYFSGDVGGARETTMRTWATPYALSIMGQRMTSNCPFGNGNGYGDGRAISVGEMVNPVTGQRYELQLKGGGRTPFCRGADGRAVLRSSIREFLASEAMHALGVDTTRALCLIESVRGTTARRPWYSPTSDEEHAKRVPTVDDPRLKDYPPEQRVEIVEMLKQQKRDPDIMIQEPCAITTRVAPSFMRIGHIDLFSRRATAPRATALQKEQLKKIIRHAAFREFPETIEEHGEDMAKVTRSMLEKSGKKIAKMVAGWIRVGFCQGNFNADNCLVGGRTMDYGPFGFMDKYDPSFAKWTGSGDHFAFMAQPKAGLTNFAVLAVSCAPLLAGGSDEATELVREMEATFENELNDVFRAKLGFAPNEDSVRVARDLFRSENGLEGLMYESQADWTVTWRRLAECAEVADESDDEALLAPLLETCFYGNSMNDERKASWCAFIRRWRDALKASGTSLADAAKRMRSENPKYVLREHLLVDAYTKASDGDFSLAEELFELTQHPYGGEGDDAKYDAKYFVKAPEEALTSGGVAFMS
;
A
#
# COMPACT_ATOMS: atom_id res chain seq x y z
N ARG A 1 -35.86 -32.08 48.60
CA ARG A 1 -34.67 -32.72 49.23
C ARG A 1 -34.08 -33.62 48.14
N ALA A 2 -32.91 -33.42 47.54
CA ALA A 2 -31.64 -32.89 48.05
C ALA A 2 -30.94 -32.00 47.00
N ARG A 3 -30.01 -31.16 47.50
CA ARG A 3 -29.12 -30.26 46.78
C ARG A 3 -28.06 -31.04 46.00
N ALA A 4 -27.74 -30.60 44.79
CA ALA A 4 -26.41 -30.75 44.21
C ALA A 4 -25.83 -29.33 44.03
N THR A 5 -24.82 -29.03 44.82
CA THR A 5 -24.01 -27.81 44.81
C THR A 5 -23.04 -27.87 43.64
N THR A 6 -23.25 -27.03 42.62
CA THR A 6 -22.21 -26.71 41.64
C THR A 6 -21.60 -25.38 42.01
N THR A 7 -20.38 -25.45 42.51
CA THR A 7 -19.51 -24.35 42.92
C THR A 7 -19.32 -23.41 41.74
N THR A 8 -19.93 -22.23 41.79
CA THR A 8 -19.66 -21.15 40.84
C THR A 8 -18.32 -20.53 41.24
N THR A 9 -17.23 -21.03 40.67
CA THR A 9 -15.95 -20.33 40.73
C THR A 9 -16.08 -19.09 39.86
N THR A 10 -16.51 -17.99 40.46
CA THR A 10 -16.38 -16.66 39.86
C THR A 10 -14.88 -16.34 39.80
N MET A 11 -14.23 -16.76 38.71
CA MET A 11 -12.98 -16.12 38.30
C MET A 11 -13.34 -14.70 37.91
N THR A 12 -13.10 -13.78 38.82
CA THR A 12 -12.94 -12.37 38.50
C THR A 12 -11.73 -12.26 37.57
N SER A 13 -11.92 -12.44 36.27
CA SER A 13 -10.90 -12.13 35.28
C SER A 13 -10.60 -10.64 35.41
N LYS A 14 -9.37 -10.31 35.84
CA LYS A 14 -8.87 -8.94 35.69
C LYS A 14 -9.13 -8.48 34.25
N PRO A 15 -9.53 -7.23 34.01
CA PRO A 15 -9.56 -6.71 32.65
C PRO A 15 -8.19 -6.97 31.99
N LEU A 16 -8.21 -7.52 30.78
CA LEU A 16 -6.99 -7.74 30.00
C LEU A 16 -6.42 -6.37 29.67
N ASP A 17 -5.14 -6.15 30.00
CA ASP A 17 -4.37 -4.96 29.65
C ASP A 17 -3.32 -5.35 28.61
N LEU A 18 -2.82 -4.35 27.87
CA LEU A 18 -1.65 -4.51 27.02
C LEU A 18 -0.46 -4.95 27.86
N HIS A 19 0.46 -5.68 27.24
CA HIS A 19 1.74 -5.99 27.87
C HIS A 19 2.57 -4.71 28.07
N ASP A 20 3.26 -4.63 29.21
CA ASP A 20 4.05 -3.44 29.55
C ASP A 20 5.28 -3.26 28.66
N SER A 21 5.76 -4.35 28.04
CA SER A 21 6.90 -4.36 27.14
C SER A 21 6.78 -5.38 26.00
N PHE A 22 7.67 -5.25 25.01
CA PHE A 22 7.82 -6.27 23.96
C PHE A 22 8.27 -7.61 24.52
N GLU A 23 9.20 -7.63 25.48
CA GLU A 23 9.71 -8.88 26.05
C GLU A 23 8.60 -9.65 26.79
N ASP A 24 7.74 -8.95 27.54
CA ASP A 24 6.58 -9.56 28.19
C ASP A 24 5.60 -10.17 27.20
N ALA A 25 5.37 -9.47 26.09
CA ALA A 25 4.50 -9.92 25.01
C ALA A 25 5.13 -11.10 24.25
N ALA A 26 6.43 -11.07 23.98
CA ALA A 26 7.17 -12.12 23.28
C ALA A 26 7.22 -13.43 24.09
N ARG A 27 7.41 -13.36 25.42
CA ARG A 27 7.34 -14.53 26.32
C ARG A 27 5.96 -15.21 26.31
N ARG A 28 4.92 -14.44 25.99
CA ARG A 28 3.52 -14.88 25.94
C ARG A 28 3.03 -15.07 24.50
N ALA A 29 3.92 -14.96 23.52
CA ALA A 29 3.59 -15.22 22.12
C ALA A 29 3.05 -16.65 22.03
N GLY A 30 1.77 -16.74 21.68
CA GLY A 30 1.07 -18.01 21.60
C GLY A 30 1.47 -18.82 20.36
N ALA A 31 0.52 -19.65 19.92
CA ALA A 31 0.67 -20.50 18.75
C ALA A 31 1.18 -19.75 17.52
N GLN A 32 2.14 -20.35 16.79
CA GLN A 32 2.70 -19.82 15.54
C GLN A 32 2.03 -20.53 14.37
N THR A 33 0.99 -19.93 13.80
CA THR A 33 0.00 -20.67 13.00
C THR A 33 0.57 -21.22 11.69
N TRP A 34 1.53 -20.52 11.06
CA TRP A 34 2.29 -21.08 9.93
C TRP A 34 3.01 -22.37 10.32
N ILE A 35 3.71 -22.36 11.44
CA ILE A 35 4.53 -23.48 11.90
C ILE A 35 3.67 -24.68 12.30
N GLU A 36 2.57 -24.42 12.99
CA GLU A 36 1.73 -25.47 13.58
C GLU A 36 0.72 -26.07 12.60
N SER A 37 0.31 -25.32 11.58
CA SER A 37 -0.80 -25.71 10.68
C SER A 37 -0.35 -26.02 9.25
N LEU A 38 0.85 -25.63 8.84
CA LEU A 38 1.34 -25.77 7.47
C LEU A 38 2.60 -26.62 7.42
N ASP A 39 2.84 -27.21 6.24
CA ASP A 39 4.01 -28.06 6.00
C ASP A 39 5.27 -27.21 5.77
N GLU A 40 6.35 -27.51 6.47
CA GLU A 40 7.69 -26.98 6.22
C GLU A 40 8.28 -27.55 4.91
N ASP A 41 9.16 -26.80 4.25
CA ASP A 41 9.99 -27.32 3.16
C ASP A 41 10.85 -28.51 3.63
N PRO A 42 10.77 -29.69 2.98
CA PRO A 42 11.54 -30.87 3.39
C PRO A 42 13.06 -30.70 3.37
N GLU A 43 13.59 -29.72 2.61
CA GLU A 43 15.02 -29.41 2.57
C GLU A 43 15.46 -28.39 3.63
N SER A 44 14.53 -27.81 4.40
CA SER A 44 14.79 -26.70 5.32
C SER A 44 15.93 -26.99 6.30
N SER A 45 15.86 -28.09 7.07
CA SER A 45 16.88 -28.42 8.07
C SER A 45 18.25 -28.76 7.44
N ALA A 46 18.25 -29.44 6.28
CA ALA A 46 19.49 -29.81 5.59
C ALA A 46 20.21 -28.62 4.95
N ARG A 47 19.49 -27.51 4.74
CA ARG A 47 19.96 -26.28 4.08
C ARG A 47 20.05 -25.08 5.03
N ALA A 48 19.82 -25.29 6.33
CA ALA A 48 19.95 -24.25 7.35
C ALA A 48 21.32 -23.55 7.24
N PRO A 49 21.39 -22.21 7.40
CA PRO A 49 20.31 -21.29 7.82
C PRO A 49 19.42 -20.79 6.67
N ASN A 50 19.39 -21.47 5.51
CA ASN A 50 18.56 -21.15 4.34
C ASN A 50 18.84 -19.77 3.70
N ARG A 51 20.09 -19.32 3.71
CA ARG A 51 20.52 -18.02 3.16
C ARG A 51 21.03 -18.05 1.71
N THR A 52 20.83 -19.16 1.01
CA THR A 52 21.31 -19.36 -0.36
C THR A 52 20.14 -19.57 -1.31
N SER A 53 20.13 -18.81 -2.41
CA SER A 53 19.10 -18.91 -3.45
C SER A 53 18.99 -20.35 -3.97
N ARG A 54 17.78 -20.92 -3.95
CA ARG A 54 17.50 -22.27 -4.48
C ARG A 54 16.03 -22.40 -4.86
N GLU A 55 15.72 -23.48 -5.58
CA GLU A 55 14.34 -23.87 -5.78
C GLU A 55 13.74 -24.40 -4.47
N VAL A 56 12.50 -24.01 -4.17
CA VAL A 56 11.69 -24.62 -3.12
C VAL A 56 10.53 -25.35 -3.78
N ARG A 57 10.56 -26.68 -3.77
CA ARG A 57 9.65 -27.52 -4.59
C ARG A 57 8.39 -27.96 -3.83
N SER A 58 8.42 -27.94 -2.51
CA SER A 58 7.30 -28.26 -1.62
C SER A 58 7.45 -27.47 -0.31
N GLY A 59 6.44 -27.56 0.56
CA GLY A 59 6.37 -26.76 1.78
C GLY A 59 5.76 -25.37 1.54
N HIS A 60 5.05 -24.89 2.55
CA HIS A 60 4.42 -23.56 2.61
C HIS A 60 5.37 -22.50 3.13
N TYR A 61 6.38 -22.90 3.89
CA TYR A 61 7.40 -22.01 4.42
C TYR A 61 8.75 -22.73 4.47
N VAL A 62 9.81 -21.94 4.54
CA VAL A 62 11.16 -22.37 4.88
C VAL A 62 11.55 -21.66 6.16
N GLU A 63 12.08 -22.37 7.15
CA GLU A 63 12.65 -21.73 8.31
C GLU A 63 13.97 -21.03 7.92
N VAL A 64 14.08 -19.74 8.24
CA VAL A 64 15.23 -18.91 7.84
C VAL A 64 15.67 -18.08 9.03
N GLU A 65 16.97 -18.09 9.34
CA GLU A 65 17.53 -17.20 10.36
C GLU A 65 17.84 -15.81 9.76
N PRO A 66 17.27 -14.73 10.31
CA PRO A 66 17.62 -13.37 9.91
C PRO A 66 19.13 -13.07 10.03
N GLU A 67 19.61 -12.13 9.22
CA GLU A 67 20.95 -11.59 9.29
C GLU A 67 20.90 -10.23 10.02
N ALA A 68 21.36 -10.17 11.26
CA ALA A 68 21.33 -8.93 12.06
C ALA A 68 22.04 -7.75 11.38
N LEU A 69 21.56 -6.54 11.63
CA LEU A 69 22.26 -5.30 11.27
C LEU A 69 23.44 -5.05 12.21
N ALA A 70 24.54 -4.51 11.66
CA ALA A 70 25.63 -4.01 12.49
C ALA A 70 25.25 -2.66 13.12
N ASN A 71 25.61 -2.42 14.38
CA ASN A 71 25.37 -1.16 15.10
C ASN A 71 23.93 -0.62 14.94
N PRO A 72 22.90 -1.40 15.32
CA PRO A 72 21.52 -1.03 15.09
C PRO A 72 21.12 0.19 15.93
N ARG A 73 20.41 1.14 15.32
CA ARG A 73 19.79 2.27 16.00
C ARG A 73 18.35 2.45 15.53
N ALA A 74 17.40 2.44 16.46
CA ALA A 74 16.02 2.78 16.17
C ALA A 74 15.92 4.26 15.78
N ARG A 75 15.15 4.56 14.74
CA ARG A 75 14.99 5.90 14.17
C ARG A 75 13.54 6.36 14.14
N LEU A 76 12.61 5.46 13.89
CA LEU A 76 11.17 5.71 13.95
C LEU A 76 10.49 4.52 14.62
N ALA A 77 9.43 4.77 15.38
CA ALA A 77 8.60 3.73 15.99
C ALA A 77 7.15 4.21 16.11
N SER A 78 6.20 3.30 15.89
CA SER A 78 4.76 3.59 15.98
C SER A 78 4.18 2.98 17.24
N THR A 79 3.85 3.84 18.21
CA THR A 79 3.21 3.42 19.46
C THR A 79 1.84 2.81 19.20
N THR A 80 1.05 3.40 18.30
CA THR A 80 -0.28 2.87 17.94
C THR A 80 -0.20 1.50 17.27
N CYS A 81 0.86 1.24 16.48
CA CYS A 81 1.11 -0.09 15.92
C CYS A 81 1.48 -1.10 17.01
N ALA A 82 2.34 -0.75 17.97
CA ALA A 82 2.68 -1.61 19.10
C ALA A 82 1.44 -1.97 19.94
N GLU A 83 0.61 -0.98 20.26
CA GLU A 83 -0.64 -1.17 21.01
C GLU A 83 -1.61 -2.09 20.26
N ALA A 84 -1.70 -1.95 18.93
CA ALA A 84 -2.51 -2.84 18.09
C ALA A 84 -2.04 -4.29 18.17
N ILE A 85 -0.73 -4.53 18.28
CA ILE A 85 -0.15 -5.88 18.41
C ILE A 85 -0.33 -6.43 19.83
N GLY A 86 -0.43 -5.55 20.83
CA GLY A 86 -0.75 -5.93 22.21
C GLY A 86 0.25 -5.51 23.27
N PHE A 87 1.16 -4.57 22.99
CA PHE A 87 2.18 -4.13 23.95
C PHE A 87 2.49 -2.64 23.84
N LYS A 88 3.10 -2.07 24.89
CA LYS A 88 3.51 -0.67 24.96
C LYS A 88 4.99 -0.51 24.59
N ILE A 89 5.33 0.63 24.01
CA ILE A 89 6.72 1.06 23.76
C ILE A 89 6.88 2.53 24.13
N ALA A 90 8.11 2.96 24.39
CA ALA A 90 8.42 4.38 24.56
C ALA A 90 8.16 5.15 23.25
N ARG A 91 7.78 6.43 23.36
CA ARG A 91 7.59 7.31 22.21
C ARG A 91 8.92 7.67 21.57
N GLU A 92 9.90 8.06 22.38
CA GLU A 92 11.23 8.42 21.92
C GLU A 92 12.07 7.17 21.63
N CYS A 93 12.64 7.07 20.43
CA CYS A 93 13.37 5.88 19.99
C CYS A 93 14.62 5.57 20.85
N GLU A 94 15.20 6.56 21.51
CA GLU A 94 16.34 6.39 22.44
C GLU A 94 15.97 5.68 23.73
N ASN A 95 14.68 5.68 24.10
CA ASN A 95 14.14 5.04 25.29
C ASN A 95 13.57 3.64 25.01
N LEU A 96 13.71 3.13 23.78
CA LEU A 96 13.31 1.76 23.44
C LEU A 96 14.22 0.74 24.12
N GLU A 97 13.63 -0.38 24.53
CA GLU A 97 14.35 -1.46 25.19
C GLU A 97 15.41 -2.09 24.28
N ASP A 98 16.55 -2.47 24.85
CA ASP A 98 17.65 -3.10 24.11
C ASP A 98 17.21 -4.42 23.46
N GLY A 99 16.38 -5.21 24.15
CA GLY A 99 15.78 -6.44 23.61
C GLY A 99 14.90 -6.19 22.38
N PHE A 100 14.11 -5.11 22.38
CA PHE A 100 13.30 -4.69 21.24
C PHE A 100 14.18 -4.34 20.04
N VAL A 101 15.18 -3.47 20.24
CA VAL A 101 16.06 -3.01 19.16
C VAL A 101 16.85 -4.18 18.57
N LYS A 102 17.39 -5.07 19.41
CA LYS A 102 18.10 -6.28 18.94
C LYS A 102 17.18 -7.18 18.11
N TYR A 103 16.00 -7.52 18.62
CA TYR A 103 15.08 -8.43 17.94
C TYR A 103 14.69 -7.92 16.55
N PHE A 104 14.23 -6.67 16.48
CA PHE A 104 13.78 -6.08 15.22
C PHE A 104 14.92 -5.62 14.30
N SER A 105 16.17 -5.64 14.76
CA SER A 105 17.36 -5.50 13.92
C SER A 105 17.82 -6.82 13.26
N GLY A 106 17.12 -7.94 13.54
CA GLY A 106 17.44 -9.27 13.04
C GLY A 106 18.29 -10.13 13.99
N ASP A 107 18.65 -9.64 15.18
CA ASP A 107 19.28 -10.47 16.22
C ASP A 107 18.22 -11.20 17.06
N VAL A 108 17.49 -12.10 16.41
CA VAL A 108 16.39 -12.85 17.04
C VAL A 108 16.90 -13.88 18.06
N GLY A 109 18.13 -14.37 17.92
CA GLY A 109 18.76 -15.30 18.85
C GLY A 109 19.36 -14.62 20.09
N GLY A 110 19.72 -13.33 19.99
CA GLY A 110 20.20 -12.52 21.11
C GLY A 110 19.11 -12.13 22.12
N ALA A 111 17.84 -12.11 21.69
CA ALA A 111 16.68 -11.93 22.57
C ALA A 111 16.36 -13.26 23.29
N ARG A 112 17.03 -13.49 24.44
CA ARG A 112 17.15 -14.78 25.13
C ARG A 112 15.86 -15.49 25.61
N GLU A 113 14.67 -15.00 25.26
CA GLU A 113 13.42 -15.46 25.92
C GLU A 113 12.20 -15.59 24.98
N THR A 114 12.39 -15.50 23.66
CA THR A 114 11.29 -15.69 22.69
C THR A 114 11.18 -17.13 22.21
N THR A 115 9.95 -17.64 22.12
CA THR A 115 9.62 -18.93 21.49
C THR A 115 9.18 -18.77 20.03
N MET A 116 9.16 -17.54 19.51
CA MET A 116 8.77 -17.26 18.13
C MET A 116 9.82 -17.79 17.15
N ARG A 117 9.36 -18.48 16.11
CA ARG A 117 10.21 -18.97 15.02
C ARG A 117 10.20 -17.99 13.85
N THR A 118 11.15 -18.13 12.95
CA THR A 118 11.34 -17.23 11.82
C THR A 118 11.22 -17.98 10.49
N TRP A 119 10.51 -17.41 9.52
CA TRP A 119 10.27 -18.11 8.24
C TRP A 119 10.19 -17.16 7.05
N ALA A 120 10.35 -17.73 5.86
CA ALA A 120 10.10 -17.09 4.58
C ALA A 120 9.19 -17.99 3.74
N THR A 121 8.32 -17.40 2.91
CA THR A 121 7.35 -18.18 2.14
C THR A 121 7.62 -18.12 0.63
N PRO A 122 7.33 -19.20 -0.13
CA PRO A 122 7.33 -19.19 -1.58
C PRO A 122 5.99 -18.67 -2.11
N TYR A 123 6.00 -17.90 -3.18
CA TYR A 123 4.77 -17.48 -3.89
C TYR A 123 5.02 -17.36 -5.39
N ALA A 124 3.96 -17.37 -6.18
CA ALA A 124 4.02 -17.22 -7.64
C ALA A 124 3.90 -15.75 -8.04
N LEU A 125 4.59 -15.37 -9.11
CA LEU A 125 4.42 -14.09 -9.79
C LEU A 125 3.36 -14.22 -10.90
N SER A 126 2.38 -13.31 -10.88
CA SER A 126 1.40 -13.10 -11.94
C SER A 126 1.19 -11.61 -12.15
N ILE A 127 1.30 -11.16 -13.40
CA ILE A 127 1.17 -9.76 -13.79
C ILE A 127 -0.04 -9.66 -14.72
N MET A 128 -1.05 -8.87 -14.35
CA MET A 128 -2.30 -8.73 -15.11
C MET A 128 -2.92 -10.08 -15.53
N GLY A 129 -2.96 -11.04 -14.60
CA GLY A 129 -3.51 -12.37 -14.83
C GLY A 129 -2.58 -13.34 -15.58
N GLN A 130 -1.44 -12.87 -16.08
CA GLN A 130 -0.49 -13.70 -16.80
C GLN A 130 0.56 -14.29 -15.86
N ARG A 131 0.73 -15.62 -15.96
CA ARG A 131 1.76 -16.36 -15.23
C ARG A 131 3.16 -15.95 -15.70
N MET A 132 4.01 -15.55 -14.76
CA MET A 132 5.41 -15.23 -15.03
C MET A 132 6.35 -16.32 -14.51
N THR A 133 7.19 -16.86 -15.40
CA THR A 133 8.29 -17.77 -15.03
C THR A 133 9.64 -17.36 -15.61
N SER A 134 9.66 -16.47 -16.61
CA SER A 134 10.87 -16.02 -17.32
C SER A 134 11.88 -15.34 -16.42
N ASN A 135 11.44 -14.51 -15.46
CA ASN A 135 12.33 -13.78 -14.55
C ASN A 135 12.74 -14.62 -13.31
N CYS A 136 12.34 -15.89 -13.25
CA CYS A 136 12.82 -16.84 -12.25
C CYS A 136 14.19 -17.36 -12.70
N PRO A 137 15.24 -17.35 -11.86
CA PRO A 137 16.57 -17.86 -12.24
C PRO A 137 16.57 -19.34 -12.62
N PHE A 138 15.53 -20.09 -12.24
CA PHE A 138 15.35 -21.51 -12.55
C PHE A 138 14.37 -21.77 -13.71
N GLY A 139 13.80 -20.73 -14.32
CA GLY A 139 12.90 -20.81 -15.47
C GLY A 139 11.52 -21.44 -15.23
N ASN A 140 11.21 -21.85 -14.00
CA ASN A 140 9.99 -22.62 -13.68
C ASN A 140 9.06 -21.97 -12.63
N GLY A 141 9.49 -20.84 -12.05
CA GLY A 141 8.74 -20.09 -11.03
C GLY A 141 8.96 -20.52 -9.57
N ASN A 142 9.71 -21.60 -9.28
CA ASN A 142 9.95 -22.07 -7.90
C ASN A 142 11.04 -21.29 -7.13
N GLY A 143 11.51 -20.16 -7.68
CA GLY A 143 12.49 -19.27 -7.04
C GLY A 143 11.89 -17.96 -6.53
N TYR A 144 10.58 -17.77 -6.67
CA TYR A 144 9.88 -16.60 -6.12
C TYR A 144 9.38 -16.89 -4.70
N GLY A 145 9.31 -15.82 -3.91
CA GLY A 145 9.02 -15.87 -2.48
C GLY A 145 9.60 -14.64 -1.80
N ASP A 146 9.57 -14.64 -0.47
CA ASP A 146 10.10 -13.54 0.34
C ASP A 146 11.63 -13.41 0.19
N GLY A 147 12.09 -12.69 -0.83
CA GLY A 147 13.52 -12.61 -1.18
C GLY A 147 14.37 -11.68 -0.31
N ARG A 148 13.71 -10.80 0.45
CA ARG A 148 14.33 -9.85 1.40
C ARG A 148 13.42 -9.58 2.59
N ALA A 149 12.47 -10.47 2.86
CA ALA A 149 11.55 -10.37 3.98
C ALA A 149 11.62 -11.67 4.77
N ILE A 150 11.57 -11.58 6.09
CA ILE A 150 11.54 -12.76 6.97
C ILE A 150 10.51 -12.48 8.04
N SER A 151 9.50 -13.34 8.13
CA SER A 151 8.52 -13.30 9.21
C SER A 151 9.20 -13.76 10.49
N VAL A 152 9.01 -13.00 11.57
CA VAL A 152 9.69 -13.19 12.86
C VAL A 152 8.70 -13.43 13.98
N GLY A 153 7.59 -14.06 13.68
CA GLY A 153 6.62 -14.50 14.65
C GLY A 153 5.25 -13.88 14.49
N GLU A 154 4.34 -14.44 15.28
CA GLU A 154 2.96 -14.00 15.42
C GLU A 154 2.67 -13.63 16.86
N MET A 155 1.85 -12.60 17.03
CA MET A 155 1.38 -12.12 18.32
C MET A 155 -0.14 -12.00 18.32
N VAL A 156 -0.75 -12.13 19.49
CA VAL A 156 -2.19 -11.94 19.68
C VAL A 156 -2.37 -10.80 20.66
N ASN A 157 -3.12 -9.79 20.26
CA ASN A 157 -3.46 -8.69 21.15
C ASN A 157 -4.29 -9.24 22.32
N PRO A 158 -3.85 -9.09 23.58
CA PRO A 158 -4.53 -9.68 24.73
C PRO A 158 -5.89 -9.04 25.00
N VAL A 159 -6.14 -7.83 24.51
CA VAL A 159 -7.39 -7.08 24.71
C VAL A 159 -8.40 -7.41 23.62
N THR A 160 -7.98 -7.39 22.35
CA THR A 160 -8.89 -7.56 21.20
C THR A 160 -8.98 -8.99 20.70
N GLY A 161 -8.01 -9.85 21.03
CA GLY A 161 -7.87 -11.20 20.48
C GLY A 161 -7.39 -11.23 19.02
N GLN A 162 -7.14 -10.07 18.39
CA GLN A 162 -6.66 -10.01 17.01
C GLN A 162 -5.23 -10.52 16.92
N ARG A 163 -5.00 -11.41 15.95
CA ARG A 163 -3.68 -11.97 15.65
C ARG A 163 -2.97 -11.14 14.58
N TYR A 164 -1.67 -10.95 14.76
CA TYR A 164 -0.77 -10.26 13.84
C TYR A 164 0.46 -11.11 13.53
N GLU A 165 0.96 -10.99 12.31
CA GLU A 165 2.26 -11.48 11.86
C GLU A 165 3.24 -10.30 11.79
N LEU A 166 4.48 -10.53 12.22
CA LEU A 166 5.56 -9.55 12.21
C LEU A 166 6.59 -9.94 11.16
N GLN A 167 7.04 -9.00 10.32
CA GLN A 167 7.95 -9.31 9.22
C GLN A 167 9.05 -8.26 9.04
N LEU A 168 10.31 -8.69 9.06
CA LEU A 168 11.47 -7.83 8.84
C LEU A 168 11.75 -7.67 7.35
N LYS A 169 11.50 -6.48 6.79
CA LYS A 169 11.94 -6.16 5.43
C LYS A 169 13.37 -5.64 5.44
N GLY A 170 14.27 -6.33 4.72
CA GLY A 170 15.72 -6.16 4.81
C GLY A 170 16.38 -7.11 5.82
N GLY A 171 15.64 -8.10 6.32
CA GLY A 171 16.07 -9.06 7.35
C GLY A 171 17.19 -10.02 6.91
N GLY A 172 17.63 -9.98 5.65
CA GLY A 172 18.71 -10.84 5.14
C GLY A 172 18.27 -11.73 3.99
N ARG A 173 19.19 -12.58 3.54
CA ARG A 173 18.99 -13.50 2.43
C ARG A 173 18.12 -14.68 2.83
N THR A 174 17.31 -15.12 1.87
CA THR A 174 16.45 -16.30 1.95
C THR A 174 16.68 -17.17 0.70
N PRO A 175 16.05 -18.35 0.58
CA PRO A 175 16.08 -19.14 -0.67
C PRO A 175 15.52 -18.39 -1.89
N PHE A 176 14.77 -17.31 -1.65
CA PHE A 176 14.03 -16.54 -2.65
C PHE A 176 14.73 -15.23 -3.07
N CYS A 177 15.96 -14.99 -2.60
CA CYS A 177 16.68 -13.74 -2.89
C CYS A 177 17.10 -13.59 -4.36
N ARG A 178 17.10 -14.67 -5.14
CA ARG A 178 17.38 -14.68 -6.59
C ARG A 178 18.68 -13.97 -6.99
N GLY A 179 19.71 -14.11 -6.15
CA GLY A 179 21.02 -13.48 -6.35
C GLY A 179 21.15 -12.07 -5.78
N ALA A 180 20.08 -11.50 -5.19
CA ALA A 180 20.14 -10.24 -4.47
C ALA A 180 20.69 -10.42 -3.03
N ASP A 181 20.96 -9.30 -2.38
CA ASP A 181 21.61 -9.27 -1.05
C ASP A 181 20.64 -9.45 0.14
N GLY A 182 19.33 -9.51 -0.09
CA GLY A 182 18.33 -9.64 0.98
C GLY A 182 18.18 -8.40 1.87
N ARG A 183 18.76 -7.25 1.50
CA ARG A 183 18.77 -6.01 2.30
C ARG A 183 17.83 -4.95 1.76
N ALA A 184 17.38 -4.07 2.66
CA ALA A 184 16.73 -2.80 2.34
C ALA A 184 17.66 -1.64 2.74
N VAL A 185 17.57 -0.53 2.01
CA VAL A 185 18.37 0.68 2.28
C VAL A 185 17.53 1.72 3.01
N LEU A 186 18.19 2.61 3.75
CA LEU A 186 17.55 3.60 4.61
C LEU A 186 16.45 4.40 3.91
N ARG A 187 16.68 4.93 2.70
CA ARG A 187 15.66 5.69 1.95
C ARG A 187 14.38 4.89 1.72
N SER A 188 14.51 3.61 1.33
CA SER A 188 13.36 2.75 1.04
C SER A 188 12.61 2.38 2.32
N SER A 189 13.34 2.19 3.42
CA SER A 189 12.79 1.90 4.73
C SER A 189 12.01 3.09 5.31
N ILE A 190 12.53 4.32 5.18
CA ILE A 190 11.84 5.55 5.61
C ILE A 190 10.53 5.71 4.85
N ARG A 191 10.59 5.58 3.52
CA ARG A 191 9.41 5.71 2.66
C ARG A 191 8.33 4.70 2.99
N GLU A 192 8.70 3.44 3.20
CA GLU A 192 7.74 2.40 3.57
C GLU A 192 7.15 2.61 4.96
N PHE A 193 7.96 2.99 5.95
CA PHE A 193 7.47 3.28 7.29
C PHE A 193 6.42 4.41 7.25
N LEU A 194 6.78 5.55 6.65
CA LEU A 194 5.90 6.71 6.56
C LEU A 194 4.64 6.40 5.75
N ALA A 195 4.76 5.74 4.59
CA ALA A 195 3.61 5.45 3.74
C ALA A 195 2.65 4.41 4.35
N SER A 196 3.18 3.41 5.06
CA SER A 196 2.36 2.46 5.83
C SER A 196 1.48 3.19 6.85
N GLU A 197 2.07 4.04 7.67
CA GLU A 197 1.34 4.71 8.75
C GLU A 197 0.43 5.83 8.23
N ALA A 198 0.85 6.55 7.18
CA ALA A 198 0.00 7.54 6.52
C ALA A 198 -1.24 6.90 5.88
N MET A 199 -1.09 5.78 5.18
CA MET A 199 -2.24 5.07 4.59
C MET A 199 -3.21 4.58 5.66
N HIS A 200 -2.70 4.14 6.82
CA HIS A 200 -3.55 3.77 7.96
C HIS A 200 -4.33 4.98 8.49
N ALA A 201 -3.67 6.10 8.74
CA ALA A 201 -4.31 7.33 9.23
C ALA A 201 -5.27 7.96 8.21
N LEU A 202 -5.02 7.75 6.92
CA LEU A 202 -5.94 8.07 5.83
C LEU A 202 -7.17 7.15 5.81
N GLY A 203 -7.22 6.07 6.60
CA GLY A 203 -8.33 5.12 6.61
C GLY A 203 -8.32 4.15 5.43
N VAL A 204 -7.16 3.92 4.80
CA VAL A 204 -6.98 2.88 3.78
C VAL A 204 -6.39 1.63 4.43
N ASP A 205 -7.04 0.50 4.23
CA ASP A 205 -6.58 -0.80 4.73
C ASP A 205 -5.14 -1.09 4.21
N THR A 206 -4.19 -1.28 5.14
CA THR A 206 -2.75 -1.38 4.85
C THR A 206 -1.97 -2.21 5.87
N THR A 207 -0.82 -2.75 5.47
CA THR A 207 0.22 -3.23 6.39
C THR A 207 0.81 -2.06 7.19
N ARG A 208 0.94 -2.23 8.49
CA ARG A 208 1.48 -1.24 9.43
C ARG A 208 2.99 -1.35 9.55
N ALA A 209 3.64 -0.30 10.06
CA ALA A 209 5.07 -0.29 10.32
C ALA A 209 5.34 -0.04 11.82
N LEU A 210 5.90 -1.04 12.50
CA LEU A 210 6.18 -0.99 13.93
C LEU A 210 7.39 -0.10 14.24
N CYS A 211 8.51 -0.34 13.54
CA CYS A 211 9.74 0.41 13.75
C CYS A 211 10.63 0.43 12.50
N LEU A 212 11.51 1.43 12.45
CA LEU A 212 12.61 1.53 11.51
C LEU A 212 13.93 1.52 12.29
N ILE A 213 14.80 0.56 11.97
CA ILE A 213 16.13 0.42 12.57
C ILE A 213 17.19 0.56 11.49
N GLU A 214 18.10 1.51 11.66
CA GLU A 214 19.22 1.79 10.77
C GLU A 214 20.48 1.04 11.23
N SER A 215 21.30 0.59 10.28
CA SER A 215 22.67 0.15 10.53
C SER A 215 23.65 1.33 10.47
N VAL A 216 24.01 1.90 11.62
CA VAL A 216 24.84 3.11 11.68
C VAL A 216 26.31 2.77 11.46
N ARG A 217 26.93 3.33 10.40
CA ARG A 217 28.34 3.06 10.04
C ARG A 217 28.66 1.55 9.99
N GLY A 218 27.68 0.76 9.54
CA GLY A 218 27.71 -0.69 9.59
C GLY A 218 27.43 -1.33 8.23
N THR A 219 26.36 -2.10 8.15
CA THR A 219 25.92 -2.78 6.94
C THR A 219 25.45 -1.77 5.89
N THR A 220 26.01 -1.87 4.69
CA THR A 220 25.62 -1.04 3.54
C THR A 220 25.28 -1.91 2.34
N ALA A 221 24.48 -1.39 1.42
CA ALA A 221 24.15 -2.06 0.16
C ALA A 221 24.33 -1.13 -1.04
N ARG A 222 24.60 -1.72 -2.22
CA ARG A 222 24.69 -0.97 -3.47
C ARG A 222 23.34 -0.95 -4.17
N ARG A 223 22.87 0.22 -4.60
CA ARG A 223 21.60 0.38 -5.32
C ARG A 223 21.75 1.30 -6.52
N PRO A 224 20.97 1.08 -7.60
CA PRO A 224 20.87 2.03 -8.69
C PRO A 224 20.29 3.36 -8.20
N TRP A 225 20.78 4.46 -8.76
CA TRP A 225 20.31 5.81 -8.49
C TRP A 225 20.54 6.76 -9.67
N TYR A 226 19.97 7.96 -9.58
CA TYR A 226 20.08 9.02 -10.56
C TYR A 226 21.21 9.99 -10.19
N SER A 227 22.09 10.30 -11.14
CA SER A 227 23.16 11.28 -10.95
C SER A 227 22.60 12.71 -10.86
N PRO A 228 23.27 13.62 -10.13
CA PRO A 228 22.83 15.03 -10.06
C PRO A 228 22.73 15.70 -11.43
N THR A 229 23.53 15.26 -12.40
CA THR A 229 23.54 15.78 -13.78
C THR A 229 22.56 15.06 -14.72
N SER A 230 21.87 14.01 -14.27
CA SER A 230 21.01 13.17 -15.11
C SER A 230 19.88 13.98 -15.77
N ASP A 231 19.25 14.87 -15.01
CA ASP A 231 18.19 15.76 -15.48
C ASP A 231 18.72 16.84 -16.43
N GLU A 232 19.86 17.47 -16.11
CA GLU A 232 20.50 18.46 -16.97
C GLU A 232 20.94 17.87 -18.32
N GLU A 233 21.54 16.68 -18.30
CA GLU A 233 21.98 15.97 -19.51
C GLU A 233 20.79 15.54 -20.38
N HIS A 234 19.67 15.16 -19.77
CA HIS A 234 18.43 14.89 -20.50
C HIS A 234 17.87 16.18 -21.13
N ALA A 235 17.77 17.26 -20.36
CA ALA A 235 17.26 18.54 -20.84
C ALA A 235 18.04 19.05 -22.07
N LYS A 236 19.37 18.83 -22.13
CA LYS A 236 20.21 19.17 -23.31
C LYS A 236 19.88 18.35 -24.56
N ARG A 237 19.28 17.16 -24.42
CA ARG A 237 18.93 16.26 -25.54
C ARG A 237 17.53 16.51 -26.08
N VAL A 238 16.66 17.13 -25.28
CA VAL A 238 15.29 17.46 -25.70
C VAL A 238 15.34 18.58 -26.75
N PRO A 239 14.71 18.39 -27.93
CA PRO A 239 14.64 19.42 -28.97
C PRO A 239 13.87 20.66 -28.50
N THR A 240 14.21 21.83 -29.02
CA THR A 240 13.36 23.02 -28.91
C THR A 240 12.14 22.89 -29.83
N VAL A 241 11.08 23.67 -29.60
CA VAL A 241 9.90 23.70 -30.49
C VAL A 241 10.24 24.08 -31.93
N ASP A 242 11.33 24.82 -32.14
CA ASP A 242 11.85 25.21 -33.46
C ASP A 242 12.88 24.23 -34.04
N ASP A 243 13.07 23.05 -33.42
CA ASP A 243 14.05 22.07 -33.90
C ASP A 243 13.72 21.63 -35.35
N PRO A 244 14.69 21.61 -36.27
CA PRO A 244 14.47 21.21 -37.66
C PRO A 244 13.82 19.83 -37.84
N ARG A 245 13.97 18.92 -36.87
CA ARG A 245 13.33 17.59 -36.87
C ARG A 245 11.81 17.67 -36.64
N LEU A 246 11.31 18.76 -36.07
CA LEU A 246 9.89 18.97 -35.76
C LEU A 246 9.17 19.83 -36.81
N LYS A 247 9.88 20.30 -37.86
CA LYS A 247 9.34 21.24 -38.85
C LYS A 247 8.10 20.74 -39.61
N ASP A 248 7.96 19.42 -39.74
CA ASP A 248 6.85 18.80 -40.49
C ASP A 248 5.58 18.64 -39.64
N TYR A 249 5.66 18.93 -38.33
CA TYR A 249 4.51 18.96 -37.42
C TYR A 249 3.89 20.36 -37.34
N PRO A 250 2.56 20.48 -37.15
CA PRO A 250 1.90 21.74 -36.79
C PRO A 250 2.45 22.34 -35.50
N PRO A 251 2.49 23.68 -35.33
CA PRO A 251 3.07 24.35 -34.16
C PRO A 251 2.56 23.82 -32.81
N GLU A 252 1.26 23.58 -32.70
CA GLU A 252 0.62 23.01 -31.51
C GLU A 252 1.15 21.61 -31.17
N GLN A 253 1.33 20.75 -32.18
CA GLN A 253 1.88 19.41 -32.00
C GLN A 253 3.37 19.44 -31.64
N ARG A 254 4.13 20.45 -32.10
CA ARG A 254 5.55 20.60 -31.70
C ARG A 254 5.69 20.85 -30.21
N VAL A 255 4.82 21.69 -29.65
CA VAL A 255 4.78 21.97 -28.21
C VAL A 255 4.49 20.69 -27.44
N GLU A 256 3.45 19.95 -27.84
CA GLU A 256 3.09 18.67 -27.22
C GLU A 256 4.24 17.64 -27.28
N ILE A 257 4.88 17.47 -28.44
CA ILE A 257 6.01 16.54 -28.61
C ILE A 257 7.18 16.91 -27.69
N VAL A 258 7.53 18.21 -27.61
CA VAL A 258 8.61 18.67 -26.73
C VAL A 258 8.24 18.44 -25.26
N GLU A 259 7.01 18.71 -24.86
CA GLU A 259 6.53 18.45 -23.50
C GLU A 259 6.55 16.96 -23.16
N MET A 260 6.12 16.09 -24.08
CA MET A 260 6.22 14.64 -23.93
C MET A 260 7.66 14.17 -23.75
N LEU A 261 8.60 14.71 -24.53
CA LEU A 261 10.03 14.35 -24.42
C LEU A 261 10.64 14.83 -23.10
N LYS A 262 10.21 15.99 -22.57
CA LYS A 262 10.62 16.45 -21.24
C LYS A 262 10.14 15.51 -20.13
N GLN A 263 8.95 14.95 -20.28
CA GLN A 263 8.32 14.06 -19.30
C GLN A 263 8.75 12.58 -19.45
N GLN A 264 9.66 12.28 -20.39
CA GLN A 264 10.13 10.92 -20.61
C GLN A 264 10.82 10.35 -19.35
N LYS A 265 10.30 9.23 -18.88
CA LYS A 265 10.88 8.45 -17.78
C LYS A 265 12.22 7.84 -18.18
N ARG A 266 13.14 7.79 -17.24
CA ARG A 266 14.53 7.37 -17.45
C ARG A 266 14.95 6.34 -16.39
N ASP A 267 15.83 5.43 -16.78
CA ASP A 267 16.42 4.48 -15.84
C ASP A 267 17.59 5.12 -15.08
N PRO A 268 17.89 4.65 -13.85
CA PRO A 268 19.06 5.07 -13.09
C PRO A 268 20.37 4.92 -13.87
N ASP A 269 21.28 5.88 -13.72
CA ASP A 269 22.55 5.97 -14.46
C ASP A 269 23.80 5.72 -13.60
N ILE A 270 23.66 5.63 -12.27
CA ILE A 270 24.76 5.36 -11.34
C ILE A 270 24.41 4.29 -10.30
N MET A 271 25.44 3.74 -9.64
CA MET A 271 25.30 2.87 -8.48
C MET A 271 25.85 3.59 -7.24
N ILE A 272 25.02 3.78 -6.22
CA ILE A 272 25.42 4.38 -4.94
C ILE A 272 25.49 3.32 -3.85
N GLN A 273 26.27 3.61 -2.80
CA GLN A 273 26.35 2.79 -1.59
C GLN A 273 25.58 3.49 -0.48
N GLU A 274 24.66 2.78 0.16
CA GLU A 274 23.74 3.35 1.15
C GLU A 274 23.71 2.51 2.42
N PRO A 275 23.45 3.12 3.59
CA PRO A 275 23.23 2.38 4.82
C PRO A 275 22.01 1.47 4.71
N CYS A 276 22.15 0.25 5.20
CA CYS A 276 21.03 -0.68 5.32
C CYS A 276 20.13 -0.29 6.49
N ALA A 277 18.85 -0.59 6.34
CA ALA A 277 17.87 -0.46 7.41
C ALA A 277 16.87 -1.62 7.34
N ILE A 278 16.17 -1.86 8.45
CA ILE A 278 15.05 -2.79 8.54
C ILE A 278 13.81 -2.00 8.95
N THR A 279 12.74 -2.18 8.19
CA THR A 279 11.40 -1.78 8.61
C THR A 279 10.65 -3.03 9.03
N THR A 280 10.14 -3.05 10.26
CA THR A 280 9.29 -4.13 10.76
C THR A 280 7.87 -3.90 10.33
N ARG A 281 7.39 -4.73 9.40
CA ARG A 281 6.01 -4.72 8.92
C ARG A 281 5.12 -5.54 9.83
N VAL A 282 3.87 -5.11 9.94
CA VAL A 282 2.86 -5.76 10.78
C VAL A 282 1.55 -5.85 10.03
N ALA A 283 0.94 -7.03 10.02
CA ALA A 283 -0.36 -7.24 9.40
C ALA A 283 -1.09 -8.39 10.10
N PRO A 284 -2.43 -8.46 10.03
CA PRO A 284 -3.15 -9.65 10.46
C PRO A 284 -2.60 -10.92 9.80
N SER A 285 -2.26 -10.85 8.51
CA SER A 285 -1.47 -11.84 7.79
C SER A 285 -0.80 -11.21 6.57
N PHE A 286 0.28 -11.83 6.09
CA PHE A 286 0.92 -11.50 4.80
C PHE A 286 0.52 -12.47 3.67
N MET A 287 -0.64 -13.13 3.78
CA MET A 287 -1.16 -14.02 2.75
C MET A 287 -1.46 -13.27 1.44
N ARG A 288 -0.57 -13.42 0.47
CA ARG A 288 -0.69 -12.95 -0.92
C ARG A 288 -1.51 -13.90 -1.79
N ILE A 289 -2.17 -13.37 -2.82
CA ILE A 289 -2.79 -14.18 -3.89
C ILE A 289 -1.75 -15.08 -4.56
N GLY A 290 -0.51 -14.59 -4.72
CA GLY A 290 0.62 -15.37 -5.22
C GLY A 290 0.90 -16.67 -4.44
N HIS A 291 0.60 -16.75 -3.14
CA HIS A 291 0.74 -18.02 -2.40
C HIS A 291 -0.27 -19.05 -2.92
N ILE A 292 -1.54 -18.68 -2.96
CA ILE A 292 -2.63 -19.58 -3.39
C ILE A 292 -2.41 -20.00 -4.85
N ASP A 293 -2.02 -19.06 -5.72
CA ASP A 293 -1.69 -19.32 -7.12
C ASP A 293 -0.54 -20.34 -7.26
N LEU A 294 0.53 -20.21 -6.46
CA LEU A 294 1.64 -21.19 -6.48
C LEU A 294 1.16 -22.60 -6.14
N PHE A 295 0.40 -22.76 -5.04
CA PHE A 295 -0.08 -24.08 -4.63
C PHE A 295 -1.13 -24.63 -5.59
N SER A 296 -1.95 -23.77 -6.20
CA SER A 296 -2.91 -24.17 -7.21
C SER A 296 -2.21 -24.72 -8.46
N ARG A 297 -1.17 -24.03 -8.95
CA ARG A 297 -0.33 -24.51 -10.06
C ARG A 297 0.30 -25.87 -9.79
N ARG A 298 0.71 -26.13 -8.54
CA ARG A 298 1.28 -27.42 -8.12
C ARG A 298 0.21 -28.51 -8.06
N ALA A 299 -0.95 -28.21 -7.49
CA ALA A 299 -2.05 -29.16 -7.30
C ALA A 299 -2.80 -29.53 -8.60
N THR A 300 -2.73 -28.67 -9.61
CA THR A 300 -3.38 -28.85 -10.93
C THR A 300 -2.41 -29.32 -12.03
N ALA A 301 -1.12 -29.46 -11.72
CA ALA A 301 -0.14 -29.98 -12.67
C ALA A 301 -0.51 -31.42 -13.13
N PRO A 302 -0.18 -31.84 -14.36
CA PRO A 302 -0.54 -33.17 -14.88
C PRO A 302 -0.10 -34.37 -14.04
N ARG A 303 0.89 -34.20 -13.15
CA ARG A 303 1.40 -35.24 -12.25
C ARG A 303 1.31 -34.82 -10.77
N ALA A 304 0.32 -33.98 -10.44
CA ALA A 304 0.14 -33.49 -9.09
C ALA A 304 -0.09 -34.64 -8.09
N THR A 305 0.68 -34.66 -7.00
CA THR A 305 0.58 -35.68 -5.95
C THR A 305 -0.55 -35.38 -4.98
N ALA A 306 -0.95 -36.36 -4.16
CA ALA A 306 -1.90 -36.15 -3.06
C ALA A 306 -1.42 -35.07 -2.08
N LEU A 307 -0.11 -35.03 -1.81
CA LEU A 307 0.52 -34.00 -0.97
C LEU A 307 0.29 -32.60 -1.55
N GLN A 308 0.48 -32.39 -2.85
CA GLN A 308 0.30 -31.06 -3.46
C GLN A 308 -1.14 -30.58 -3.42
N LYS A 309 -2.12 -31.49 -3.58
CA LYS A 309 -3.54 -31.18 -3.43
C LYS A 309 -3.89 -30.84 -1.98
N GLU A 310 -3.32 -31.57 -1.02
CA GLU A 310 -3.51 -31.29 0.40
C GLU A 310 -2.86 -29.95 0.81
N GLN A 311 -1.69 -29.62 0.27
CA GLN A 311 -1.04 -28.32 0.49
C GLN A 311 -1.90 -27.16 -0.01
N LEU A 312 -2.53 -27.29 -1.20
CA LEU A 312 -3.51 -26.30 -1.67
C LEU A 312 -4.69 -26.14 -0.69
N LYS A 313 -5.24 -27.25 -0.19
CA LYS A 313 -6.33 -27.22 0.80
C LYS A 313 -5.92 -26.52 2.09
N LYS A 314 -4.74 -26.86 2.63
CA LYS A 314 -4.20 -26.27 3.85
C LYS A 314 -3.95 -24.78 3.71
N ILE A 315 -3.34 -24.32 2.62
CA ILE A 315 -3.03 -22.90 2.44
C ILE A 315 -4.29 -22.04 2.27
N ILE A 316 -5.33 -22.56 1.59
CA ILE A 316 -6.62 -21.85 1.48
C ILE A 316 -7.34 -21.80 2.82
N ARG A 317 -7.37 -22.91 3.57
CA ARG A 317 -7.93 -22.94 4.93
C ARG A 317 -7.22 -21.96 5.85
N HIS A 318 -5.89 -21.91 5.77
CA HIS A 318 -5.07 -20.99 6.55
C HIS A 318 -5.34 -19.52 6.18
N ALA A 319 -5.43 -19.20 4.88
CA ALA A 319 -5.81 -17.86 4.43
C ALA A 319 -7.19 -17.44 4.98
N ALA A 320 -8.19 -18.32 4.87
CA ALA A 320 -9.51 -18.07 5.44
C ALA A 320 -9.44 -17.85 6.96
N PHE A 321 -8.71 -18.69 7.69
CA PHE A 321 -8.55 -18.52 9.14
C PHE A 321 -7.87 -17.20 9.54
N ARG A 322 -6.78 -16.80 8.85
CA ARG A 322 -6.01 -15.62 9.23
C ARG A 322 -6.68 -14.31 8.81
N GLU A 323 -7.43 -14.32 7.71
CA GLU A 323 -8.04 -13.11 7.14
C GLU A 323 -9.53 -12.97 7.47
N PHE A 324 -10.25 -14.08 7.57
CA PHE A 324 -11.71 -14.15 7.72
C PHE A 324 -12.10 -15.29 8.69
N PRO A 325 -11.67 -15.25 9.96
CA PRO A 325 -11.90 -16.33 10.93
C PRO A 325 -13.38 -16.73 11.05
N GLU A 326 -14.30 -15.78 10.87
CA GLU A 326 -15.74 -16.02 10.86
C GLU A 326 -16.18 -17.02 9.78
N THR A 327 -15.46 -17.10 8.66
CA THR A 327 -15.72 -18.09 7.60
C THR A 327 -15.45 -19.52 8.09
N ILE A 328 -14.45 -19.70 8.96
CA ILE A 328 -14.15 -21.00 9.57
C ILE A 328 -15.20 -21.35 10.64
N GLU A 329 -15.64 -20.37 11.43
CA GLU A 329 -16.69 -20.54 12.43
C GLU A 329 -18.03 -20.95 11.81
N GLU A 330 -18.40 -20.33 10.68
CA GLU A 330 -19.68 -20.56 10.00
C GLU A 330 -19.74 -21.90 9.26
N HIS A 331 -18.64 -22.31 8.61
CA HIS A 331 -18.65 -23.44 7.67
C HIS A 331 -17.78 -24.64 8.11
N GLY A 332 -17.00 -24.50 9.18
CA GLY A 332 -16.21 -25.58 9.77
C GLY A 332 -15.20 -26.20 8.78
N GLU A 333 -15.39 -27.48 8.46
CA GLU A 333 -14.52 -28.26 7.56
C GLU A 333 -15.05 -28.35 6.11
N ASP A 334 -16.20 -27.73 5.81
CA ASP A 334 -16.76 -27.68 4.44
C ASP A 334 -15.94 -26.71 3.59
N MET A 335 -14.85 -27.23 3.01
CA MET A 335 -13.89 -26.41 2.26
C MET A 335 -14.48 -25.72 1.04
N ALA A 336 -15.56 -26.25 0.43
CA ALA A 336 -16.20 -25.57 -0.69
C ALA A 336 -16.85 -24.26 -0.22
N LYS A 337 -17.61 -24.31 0.88
CA LYS A 337 -18.23 -23.11 1.47
C LYS A 337 -17.22 -22.16 2.08
N VAL A 338 -16.20 -22.68 2.77
CA VAL A 338 -15.09 -21.87 3.30
C VAL A 338 -14.39 -21.12 2.17
N THR A 339 -14.07 -21.81 1.07
CA THR A 339 -13.38 -21.19 -0.08
C THR A 339 -14.26 -20.12 -0.73
N ARG A 340 -15.55 -20.40 -0.96
CA ARG A 340 -16.48 -19.42 -1.53
C ARG A 340 -16.62 -18.17 -0.65
N SER A 341 -16.88 -18.35 0.64
CA SER A 341 -17.03 -17.23 1.60
C SER A 341 -15.75 -16.40 1.72
N MET A 342 -14.57 -17.05 1.71
CA MET A 342 -13.28 -16.35 1.66
C MET A 342 -13.14 -15.50 0.39
N LEU A 343 -13.50 -16.03 -0.79
CA LEU A 343 -13.43 -15.30 -2.05
C LEU A 343 -14.35 -14.07 -2.05
N GLU A 344 -15.60 -14.22 -1.62
CA GLU A 344 -16.58 -13.11 -1.56
C GLU A 344 -16.09 -11.98 -0.63
N LYS A 345 -15.52 -12.31 0.53
CA LYS A 345 -14.97 -11.33 1.47
C LYS A 345 -13.67 -10.70 0.95
N SER A 346 -12.80 -11.51 0.36
CA SER A 346 -11.53 -11.05 -0.24
C SER A 346 -11.79 -10.05 -1.36
N GLY A 347 -12.68 -10.36 -2.31
CA GLY A 347 -13.00 -9.46 -3.42
C GLY A 347 -13.53 -8.11 -2.94
N LYS A 348 -14.45 -8.09 -1.96
CA LYS A 348 -14.96 -6.86 -1.34
C LYS A 348 -13.85 -6.03 -0.68
N LYS A 349 -12.94 -6.68 0.05
CA LYS A 349 -11.80 -6.02 0.68
C LYS A 349 -10.83 -5.42 -0.34
N ILE A 350 -10.53 -6.16 -1.42
CA ILE A 350 -9.67 -5.65 -2.51
C ILE A 350 -10.35 -4.47 -3.21
N ALA A 351 -11.64 -4.54 -3.52
CA ALA A 351 -12.41 -3.45 -4.11
C ALA A 351 -12.35 -2.18 -3.26
N LYS A 352 -12.59 -2.30 -1.95
CA LYS A 352 -12.51 -1.19 -1.00
C LYS A 352 -11.10 -0.61 -0.89
N MET A 353 -10.07 -1.46 -0.89
CA MET A 353 -8.67 -1.02 -0.84
C MET A 353 -8.30 -0.17 -2.07
N VAL A 354 -8.60 -0.65 -3.29
CA VAL A 354 -8.27 0.09 -4.52
C VAL A 354 -9.12 1.36 -4.67
N ALA A 355 -10.38 1.35 -4.23
CA ALA A 355 -11.20 2.56 -4.14
C ALA A 355 -10.58 3.56 -3.14
N GLY A 356 -10.07 3.07 -2.01
CA GLY A 356 -9.30 3.86 -1.05
C GLY A 356 -8.06 4.51 -1.65
N TRP A 357 -7.35 3.81 -2.54
CA TRP A 357 -6.20 4.37 -3.27
C TRP A 357 -6.62 5.55 -4.15
N ILE A 358 -7.67 5.40 -4.94
CA ILE A 358 -8.20 6.50 -5.75
C ILE A 358 -8.63 7.66 -4.86
N ARG A 359 -9.33 7.39 -3.76
CA ARG A 359 -9.86 8.43 -2.87
C ARG A 359 -8.78 9.39 -2.38
N VAL A 360 -7.62 8.85 -2.01
CA VAL A 360 -6.51 9.61 -1.42
C VAL A 360 -5.42 10.00 -2.43
N GLY A 361 -5.59 9.66 -3.71
CA GLY A 361 -4.61 9.97 -4.74
C GLY A 361 -3.38 9.07 -4.73
N PHE A 362 -3.46 7.85 -4.20
CA PHE A 362 -2.35 6.91 -4.13
C PHE A 362 -2.28 6.02 -5.38
N CYS A 363 -1.08 5.86 -5.93
CA CYS A 363 -0.74 4.91 -6.98
C CYS A 363 0.31 3.93 -6.47
N GLN A 364 0.00 2.64 -6.43
CA GLN A 364 0.89 1.61 -5.88
C GLN A 364 2.08 1.32 -6.81
N GLY A 365 1.85 1.33 -8.13
CA GLY A 365 2.89 1.28 -9.17
C GLY A 365 3.44 -0.09 -9.56
N ASN A 366 3.18 -1.15 -8.78
CA ASN A 366 3.61 -2.55 -9.05
C ASN A 366 2.60 -3.56 -8.46
N PHE A 367 1.33 -3.45 -8.86
CA PHE A 367 0.21 -4.14 -8.22
C PHE A 367 -0.03 -5.54 -8.81
N ASN A 368 1.01 -6.36 -8.80
CA ASN A 368 0.95 -7.77 -9.22
C ASN A 368 0.18 -8.63 -8.20
N ALA A 369 -0.18 -9.86 -8.57
CA ALA A 369 -0.90 -10.77 -7.68
C ALA A 369 -0.09 -11.17 -6.43
N ASP A 370 1.25 -11.19 -6.48
CA ASP A 370 2.10 -11.38 -5.31
C ASP A 370 2.16 -10.15 -4.39
N ASN A 371 1.78 -8.97 -4.88
CA ASN A 371 1.63 -7.75 -4.08
C ASN A 371 0.19 -7.45 -3.70
N CYS A 372 -0.74 -8.37 -4.00
CA CYS A 372 -2.13 -8.28 -3.57
C CYS A 372 -2.39 -9.26 -2.43
N LEU A 373 -2.67 -8.75 -1.24
CA LEU A 373 -3.05 -9.57 -0.08
C LEU A 373 -4.47 -10.08 -0.21
N VAL A 374 -4.70 -11.32 0.18
CA VAL A 374 -6.02 -11.95 0.25
C VAL A 374 -6.98 -11.14 1.13
N GLY A 375 -6.47 -10.53 2.21
CA GLY A 375 -7.25 -9.64 3.08
C GLY A 375 -7.54 -8.24 2.53
N GLY A 376 -7.10 -7.92 1.30
CA GLY A 376 -7.28 -6.60 0.67
C GLY A 376 -6.66 -5.47 1.49
N ARG A 377 -5.34 -5.54 1.72
CA ARG A 377 -4.57 -4.47 2.38
C ARG A 377 -3.39 -4.06 1.50
N THR A 378 -3.11 -2.76 1.50
CA THR A 378 -1.97 -2.18 0.80
C THR A 378 -0.67 -2.77 1.36
N MET A 379 0.24 -3.18 0.49
CA MET A 379 1.54 -3.68 0.89
C MET A 379 2.62 -3.35 -0.14
N ASP A 380 3.87 -3.60 0.26
CA ASP A 380 5.08 -3.47 -0.56
C ASP A 380 5.22 -2.09 -1.22
N TYR A 381 5.50 -1.10 -0.37
CA TYR A 381 5.76 0.28 -0.75
C TYR A 381 7.11 0.41 -1.47
N GLY A 382 7.11 0.18 -2.79
CA GLY A 382 8.26 0.39 -3.66
C GLY A 382 8.09 1.68 -4.50
N PRO A 383 7.75 1.58 -5.79
CA PRO A 383 7.55 2.72 -6.69
C PRO A 383 6.16 3.36 -6.51
N PHE A 384 5.71 3.54 -5.27
CA PHE A 384 4.42 4.17 -5.03
C PHE A 384 4.51 5.70 -5.21
N GLY A 385 3.37 6.34 -5.39
CA GLY A 385 3.25 7.80 -5.43
C GLY A 385 1.91 8.30 -4.96
N PHE A 386 1.91 9.40 -4.20
CA PHE A 386 0.73 10.25 -4.11
C PHE A 386 0.73 11.22 -5.28
N MET A 387 -0.43 11.38 -5.91
CA MET A 387 -0.63 12.24 -7.08
C MET A 387 -0.43 13.71 -6.70
N ASP A 388 0.46 14.37 -7.43
CA ASP A 388 0.56 15.83 -7.45
C ASP A 388 -0.42 16.38 -8.51
N LYS A 389 0.08 16.73 -9.70
CA LYS A 389 -0.75 17.08 -10.86
C LYS A 389 -1.61 15.89 -11.30
N TYR A 390 -2.91 16.10 -11.47
CA TYR A 390 -3.84 15.06 -11.91
C TYR A 390 -3.48 14.55 -13.31
N ASP A 391 -3.23 13.24 -13.39
CA ASP A 391 -3.06 12.50 -14.63
C ASP A 391 -3.64 11.09 -14.43
N PRO A 392 -4.68 10.66 -15.16
CA PRO A 392 -5.23 9.31 -15.01
C PRO A 392 -4.21 8.20 -15.33
N SER A 393 -3.18 8.52 -16.11
CA SER A 393 -2.07 7.64 -16.49
C SER A 393 -0.88 7.69 -15.51
N PHE A 394 -0.97 8.47 -14.43
CA PHE A 394 0.11 8.60 -13.46
C PHE A 394 0.57 7.24 -12.92
N ALA A 395 1.88 7.00 -13.05
CA ALA A 395 2.58 5.87 -12.48
C ALA A 395 4.04 6.26 -12.29
N LYS A 396 4.70 5.80 -11.23
CA LYS A 396 6.13 6.10 -11.02
C LYS A 396 7.08 5.12 -11.67
N TRP A 397 6.68 3.85 -11.84
CA TRP A 397 7.56 2.82 -12.38
C TRP A 397 7.92 3.11 -13.85
N THR A 398 9.20 2.94 -14.21
CA THR A 398 9.71 3.10 -15.58
C THR A 398 9.54 1.81 -16.41
N GLY A 399 9.27 1.95 -17.71
CA GLY A 399 9.34 0.83 -18.67
C GLY A 399 8.19 -0.19 -18.69
N SER A 400 7.23 -0.17 -17.75
CA SER A 400 6.04 -1.04 -17.82
C SER A 400 4.86 -0.67 -16.88
N GLY A 401 4.83 0.53 -16.28
CA GLY A 401 3.85 0.87 -15.24
C GLY A 401 2.42 1.16 -15.69
N ASP A 402 2.16 1.29 -16.99
CA ASP A 402 0.90 1.87 -17.51
C ASP A 402 -0.35 1.04 -17.15
N HIS A 403 -0.19 -0.28 -17.04
CA HIS A 403 -1.29 -1.16 -16.61
C HIS A 403 -1.62 -1.05 -15.12
N PHE A 404 -0.76 -0.40 -14.33
CA PHE A 404 -0.96 -0.03 -12.93
C PHE A 404 -1.04 1.49 -12.72
N ALA A 405 -1.28 2.26 -13.79
CA ALA A 405 -1.53 3.68 -13.69
C ALA A 405 -2.70 3.99 -12.76
N PHE A 406 -2.76 5.22 -12.25
CA PHE A 406 -3.68 5.65 -11.21
C PHE A 406 -5.12 5.17 -11.42
N MET A 407 -5.73 5.50 -12.57
CA MET A 407 -7.12 5.08 -12.88
C MET A 407 -7.25 3.64 -13.39
N ALA A 408 -6.14 2.93 -13.66
CA ALA A 408 -6.13 1.52 -14.02
C ALA A 408 -6.15 0.57 -12.81
N GLN A 409 -5.83 1.07 -11.60
CA GLN A 409 -5.73 0.25 -10.37
C GLN A 409 -7.00 -0.57 -10.04
N PRO A 410 -8.24 -0.08 -10.22
CA PRO A 410 -9.44 -0.89 -10.00
C PRO A 410 -9.51 -2.12 -10.90
N LYS A 411 -9.19 -1.95 -12.19
CA LYS A 411 -9.12 -3.05 -13.17
C LYS A 411 -8.00 -4.04 -12.84
N ALA A 412 -6.85 -3.54 -12.40
CA ALA A 412 -5.75 -4.38 -11.93
C ALA A 412 -6.18 -5.22 -10.69
N GLY A 413 -6.89 -4.60 -9.73
CA GLY A 413 -7.42 -5.29 -8.56
C GLY A 413 -8.41 -6.39 -8.90
N LEU A 414 -9.35 -6.15 -9.83
CA LEU A 414 -10.28 -7.17 -10.32
C LEU A 414 -9.54 -8.30 -11.04
N THR A 415 -8.50 -7.97 -11.81
CA THR A 415 -7.66 -8.96 -12.50
C THR A 415 -6.90 -9.84 -11.50
N ASN A 416 -6.37 -9.25 -10.43
CA ASN A 416 -5.74 -10.01 -9.33
C ASN A 416 -6.76 -10.89 -8.60
N PHE A 417 -7.97 -10.40 -8.35
CA PHE A 417 -9.05 -11.20 -7.79
C PHE A 417 -9.42 -12.40 -8.70
N ALA A 418 -9.43 -12.20 -10.01
CA ALA A 418 -9.65 -13.30 -10.96
C ALA A 418 -8.57 -14.40 -10.84
N VAL A 419 -7.30 -14.02 -10.65
CA VAL A 419 -6.22 -15.00 -10.36
C VAL A 419 -6.54 -15.79 -9.10
N LEU A 420 -6.98 -15.12 -8.02
CA LEU A 420 -7.36 -15.77 -6.78
C LEU A 420 -8.53 -16.75 -6.96
N ALA A 421 -9.63 -16.31 -7.59
CA ALA A 421 -10.82 -17.13 -7.82
C ALA A 421 -10.50 -18.39 -8.64
N VAL A 422 -9.76 -18.23 -9.75
CA VAL A 422 -9.33 -19.35 -10.60
C VAL A 422 -8.39 -20.28 -9.84
N SER A 423 -7.49 -19.74 -9.01
CA SER A 423 -6.58 -20.56 -8.21
C SER A 423 -7.31 -21.39 -7.15
N CYS A 424 -8.44 -20.91 -6.66
CA CYS A 424 -9.31 -21.59 -5.71
C CYS A 424 -10.29 -22.60 -6.36
N ALA A 425 -10.45 -22.58 -7.69
CA ALA A 425 -11.39 -23.44 -8.42
C ALA A 425 -11.33 -24.94 -8.04
N PRO A 426 -10.16 -25.56 -7.77
CA PRO A 426 -10.10 -26.97 -7.39
C PRO A 426 -10.84 -27.33 -6.08
N LEU A 427 -11.16 -26.35 -5.23
CA LEU A 427 -11.91 -26.54 -3.98
C LEU A 427 -13.35 -26.04 -4.03
N LEU A 428 -13.75 -25.34 -5.09
CA LEU A 428 -15.12 -24.87 -5.29
C LEU A 428 -16.03 -26.02 -5.75
N ALA A 429 -17.31 -25.98 -5.36
CA ALA A 429 -18.26 -27.03 -5.70
C ALA A 429 -18.56 -27.07 -7.21
N GLY A 430 -18.68 -25.90 -7.84
CA GLY A 430 -18.85 -25.73 -9.28
C GLY A 430 -17.54 -25.55 -10.05
N GLY A 431 -16.38 -25.73 -9.41
CA GLY A 431 -15.08 -25.64 -10.07
C GLY A 431 -14.83 -24.29 -10.76
N SER A 432 -14.34 -24.34 -11.99
CA SER A 432 -13.99 -23.15 -12.78
C SER A 432 -15.20 -22.30 -13.19
N ASP A 433 -16.38 -22.92 -13.37
CA ASP A 433 -17.59 -22.19 -13.74
C ASP A 433 -18.03 -21.29 -12.58
N GLU A 434 -18.04 -21.82 -11.35
CA GLU A 434 -18.30 -21.04 -10.14
C GLU A 434 -17.28 -19.93 -9.92
N ALA A 435 -15.98 -20.19 -10.17
CA ALA A 435 -14.94 -19.17 -10.09
C ALA A 435 -15.19 -18.01 -11.07
N THR A 436 -15.63 -18.32 -12.29
CA THR A 436 -15.90 -17.32 -13.33
C THR A 436 -17.10 -16.44 -12.96
N GLU A 437 -18.18 -17.05 -12.45
CA GLU A 437 -19.36 -16.30 -11.98
C GLU A 437 -19.02 -15.39 -10.80
N LEU A 438 -18.20 -15.85 -9.83
CA LEU A 438 -17.74 -15.00 -8.73
C LEU A 438 -16.95 -13.77 -9.20
N VAL A 439 -16.13 -13.90 -10.25
CA VAL A 439 -15.40 -12.76 -10.84
C VAL A 439 -16.37 -11.77 -11.47
N ARG A 440 -17.37 -12.27 -12.21
CA ARG A 440 -18.40 -11.44 -12.84
C ARG A 440 -19.25 -10.69 -11.80
N GLU A 441 -19.63 -11.35 -10.72
CA GLU A 441 -20.34 -10.71 -9.59
C GLU A 441 -19.48 -9.63 -8.93
N MET A 442 -18.17 -9.85 -8.83
CA MET A 442 -17.25 -8.92 -8.18
C MET A 442 -16.98 -7.66 -9.02
N GLU A 443 -17.10 -7.72 -10.35
CA GLU A 443 -16.95 -6.56 -11.23
C GLU A 443 -17.87 -5.40 -10.80
N ALA A 444 -19.15 -5.69 -10.55
CA ALA A 444 -20.11 -4.69 -10.07
C ALA A 444 -19.71 -4.12 -8.69
N THR A 445 -19.10 -4.93 -7.82
CA THR A 445 -18.61 -4.47 -6.51
C THR A 445 -17.47 -3.46 -6.67
N PHE A 446 -16.50 -3.72 -7.56
CA PHE A 446 -15.41 -2.78 -7.84
C PHE A 446 -15.92 -1.46 -8.43
N GLU A 447 -16.88 -1.53 -9.36
CA GLU A 447 -17.49 -0.34 -9.93
C GLU A 447 -18.26 0.49 -8.89
N ASN A 448 -19.02 -0.17 -8.01
CA ASN A 448 -19.78 0.49 -6.97
C ASN A 448 -18.87 1.20 -5.96
N GLU A 449 -17.84 0.51 -5.47
CA GLU A 449 -16.85 1.11 -4.55
C GLU A 449 -16.15 2.32 -5.20
N LEU A 450 -15.77 2.22 -6.49
CA LEU A 450 -15.15 3.32 -7.21
C LEU A 450 -16.10 4.51 -7.41
N ASN A 451 -17.37 4.26 -7.74
CA ASN A 451 -18.35 5.34 -7.89
C ASN A 451 -18.65 6.02 -6.55
N ASP A 452 -18.65 5.25 -5.44
CA ASP A 452 -18.86 5.78 -4.09
C ASP A 452 -17.74 6.73 -3.64
N VAL A 453 -16.51 6.53 -4.14
CA VAL A 453 -15.39 7.47 -3.92
C VAL A 453 -15.78 8.87 -4.36
N PHE A 454 -16.29 9.04 -5.58
CA PHE A 454 -16.61 10.36 -6.11
C PHE A 454 -17.84 10.98 -5.42
N ARG A 455 -18.80 10.15 -4.99
CA ARG A 455 -19.89 10.60 -4.12
C ARG A 455 -19.35 11.22 -2.83
N ALA A 456 -18.49 10.50 -2.12
CA ALA A 456 -17.92 10.95 -0.86
C ALA A 456 -17.11 12.24 -1.04
N LYS A 457 -16.22 12.27 -2.05
CA LYS A 457 -15.33 13.40 -2.33
C LYS A 457 -16.07 14.67 -2.76
N LEU A 458 -17.23 14.54 -3.40
CA LEU A 458 -18.11 15.65 -3.81
C LEU A 458 -19.11 16.07 -2.72
N GLY A 459 -19.09 15.45 -1.53
CA GLY A 459 -19.87 15.88 -0.36
C GLY A 459 -21.32 15.36 -0.28
N PHE A 460 -21.71 14.45 -1.17
CA PHE A 460 -23.07 13.89 -1.17
C PHE A 460 -23.28 12.85 -0.06
N ALA A 461 -24.49 12.79 0.50
CA ALA A 461 -24.89 11.78 1.48
C ALA A 461 -24.95 10.37 0.85
N PRO A 462 -24.76 9.29 1.62
CA PRO A 462 -24.75 7.92 1.09
C PRO A 462 -26.16 7.44 0.72
N ASN A 463 -26.51 7.51 -0.57
CA ASN A 463 -27.68 6.88 -1.18
C ASN A 463 -27.42 6.63 -2.68
N GLU A 464 -28.18 5.71 -3.29
CA GLU A 464 -27.97 5.27 -4.68
C GLU A 464 -28.09 6.42 -5.70
N ASP A 465 -29.05 7.32 -5.51
CA ASP A 465 -29.23 8.48 -6.39
C ASP A 465 -28.02 9.41 -6.35
N SER A 466 -27.44 9.62 -5.17
CA SER A 466 -26.25 10.43 -4.96
C SER A 466 -25.01 9.83 -5.60
N VAL A 467 -24.86 8.49 -5.56
CA VAL A 467 -23.76 7.79 -6.26
C VAL A 467 -23.86 8.05 -7.77
N ARG A 468 -25.05 7.90 -8.35
CA ARG A 468 -25.28 8.12 -9.79
C ARG A 468 -24.98 9.58 -10.19
N VAL A 469 -25.54 10.54 -9.45
CA VAL A 469 -25.34 11.98 -9.72
C VAL A 469 -23.88 12.38 -9.60
N ALA A 470 -23.18 11.91 -8.56
CA ALA A 470 -21.77 12.21 -8.36
C ALA A 470 -20.88 11.60 -9.46
N ARG A 471 -21.16 10.36 -9.87
CA ARG A 471 -20.48 9.73 -11.01
C ARG A 471 -20.62 10.57 -12.27
N ASP A 472 -21.84 11.04 -12.58
CA ASP A 472 -22.11 11.84 -13.78
C ASP A 472 -21.42 13.21 -13.69
N LEU A 473 -21.41 13.85 -12.52
CA LEU A 473 -20.66 15.10 -12.29
C LEU A 473 -19.14 14.92 -12.49
N PHE A 474 -18.58 13.78 -12.09
CA PHE A 474 -17.16 13.51 -12.27
C PHE A 474 -16.81 13.14 -13.72
N ARG A 475 -17.52 12.19 -14.32
CA ARG A 475 -17.14 11.52 -15.59
C ARG A 475 -17.79 12.07 -16.86
N SER A 476 -18.80 12.94 -16.77
CA SER A 476 -19.41 13.53 -17.98
C SER A 476 -18.38 14.28 -18.83
N GLU A 477 -18.69 14.54 -20.11
CA GLU A 477 -17.82 15.32 -21.01
C GLU A 477 -17.41 16.67 -20.42
N ASN A 478 -18.33 17.35 -19.72
CA ASN A 478 -18.08 18.59 -18.98
C ASN A 478 -17.89 18.32 -17.48
N GLY A 479 -17.39 17.14 -17.12
CA GLY A 479 -17.22 16.68 -15.74
C GLY A 479 -15.95 17.18 -15.09
N LEU A 480 -15.86 16.98 -13.78
CA LEU A 480 -14.70 17.40 -12.99
C LEU A 480 -13.39 16.73 -13.46
N GLU A 481 -13.45 15.49 -13.93
CA GLU A 481 -12.27 14.74 -14.37
C GLU A 481 -11.56 15.44 -15.54
N GLY A 482 -12.30 15.77 -16.60
CA GLY A 482 -11.77 16.49 -17.76
C GLY A 482 -11.25 17.87 -17.38
N LEU A 483 -12.01 18.61 -16.56
CA LEU A 483 -11.58 19.92 -16.07
C LEU A 483 -10.26 19.85 -15.30
N MET A 484 -10.10 18.89 -14.38
CA MET A 484 -8.85 18.72 -13.64
C MET A 484 -7.67 18.38 -14.54
N TYR A 485 -7.88 17.52 -15.54
CA TYR A 485 -6.83 17.12 -16.48
C TYR A 485 -6.39 18.31 -17.36
N GLU A 486 -7.33 18.98 -18.01
CA GLU A 486 -7.07 20.08 -18.94
C GLU A 486 -6.48 21.33 -18.27
N SER A 487 -6.87 21.57 -17.00
CA SER A 487 -6.33 22.68 -16.20
C SER A 487 -5.06 22.32 -15.43
N GLN A 488 -4.53 21.10 -15.60
CA GLN A 488 -3.36 20.64 -14.86
C GLN A 488 -3.52 20.86 -13.35
N ALA A 489 -4.66 20.47 -12.80
CA ALA A 489 -4.99 20.71 -11.40
C ALA A 489 -4.24 19.74 -10.48
N ASP A 490 -3.79 20.20 -9.31
CA ASP A 490 -3.29 19.34 -8.24
C ASP A 490 -4.44 18.51 -7.67
N TRP A 491 -4.26 17.20 -7.59
CA TRP A 491 -5.31 16.27 -7.14
C TRP A 491 -5.78 16.61 -5.73
N THR A 492 -4.86 16.68 -4.76
CA THR A 492 -5.19 16.82 -3.34
C THR A 492 -5.75 18.21 -3.04
N VAL A 493 -5.10 19.26 -3.54
CA VAL A 493 -5.49 20.65 -3.28
C VAL A 493 -6.85 20.95 -3.90
N THR A 494 -7.14 20.46 -5.12
CA THR A 494 -8.44 20.69 -5.77
C THR A 494 -9.60 20.24 -4.91
N TRP A 495 -9.54 19.04 -4.35
CA TRP A 495 -10.62 18.51 -3.51
C TRP A 495 -10.82 19.31 -2.22
N ARG A 496 -9.74 19.85 -1.63
CA ARG A 496 -9.81 20.71 -0.44
C ARG A 496 -10.41 22.07 -0.77
N ARG A 497 -9.94 22.71 -1.84
CA ARG A 497 -10.41 24.04 -2.28
C ARG A 497 -11.83 24.00 -2.83
N LEU A 498 -12.26 22.88 -3.44
CA LEU A 498 -13.64 22.70 -3.86
C LEU A 498 -14.63 22.74 -2.67
N ALA A 499 -14.21 22.31 -1.47
CA ALA A 499 -15.03 22.44 -0.26
C ALA A 499 -15.24 23.91 0.15
N GLU A 500 -14.25 24.79 -0.11
CA GLU A 500 -14.38 26.24 0.09
C GLU A 500 -15.32 26.85 -0.96
N CYS A 501 -15.25 26.40 -2.23
CA CYS A 501 -16.19 26.80 -3.28
C CYS A 501 -17.66 26.46 -2.96
N ALA A 502 -17.93 25.40 -2.19
CA ALA A 502 -19.28 25.10 -1.73
C ALA A 502 -19.81 26.19 -0.78
N GLU A 503 -18.95 26.83 0.01
CA GLU A 503 -19.35 27.80 1.04
C GLU A 503 -19.42 29.24 0.53
N VAL A 504 -18.98 29.50 -0.71
CA VAL A 504 -19.13 30.81 -1.36
C VAL A 504 -20.62 31.16 -1.46
N ALA A 505 -21.00 32.42 -1.25
CA ALA A 505 -22.39 32.86 -1.32
C ALA A 505 -23.03 32.57 -2.70
N ASP A 506 -24.35 32.34 -2.75
CA ASP A 506 -25.04 31.97 -4.00
C ASP A 506 -25.06 33.13 -5.01
N GLU A 507 -25.08 34.36 -4.52
CA GLU A 507 -25.10 35.61 -5.28
C GLU A 507 -23.72 36.10 -5.73
N SER A 508 -22.65 35.38 -5.39
CA SER A 508 -21.28 35.72 -5.79
C SER A 508 -21.07 35.59 -7.30
N ASP A 509 -20.22 36.46 -7.84
CA ASP A 509 -19.80 36.40 -9.24
C ASP A 509 -18.82 35.24 -9.53
N ASP A 510 -18.45 35.07 -10.79
CA ASP A 510 -17.52 34.02 -11.24
C ASP A 510 -16.14 34.15 -10.58
N GLU A 511 -15.68 35.38 -10.31
CA GLU A 511 -14.38 35.63 -9.70
C GLU A 511 -14.35 35.14 -8.25
N ALA A 512 -15.35 35.50 -7.46
CA ALA A 512 -15.48 35.05 -6.08
C ALA A 512 -15.75 33.53 -5.98
N LEU A 513 -16.50 32.95 -6.92
CA LEU A 513 -16.76 31.50 -6.95
C LEU A 513 -15.50 30.68 -7.21
N LEU A 514 -14.62 31.20 -8.06
CA LEU A 514 -13.40 30.52 -8.50
C LEU A 514 -12.17 30.85 -7.63
N ALA A 515 -12.21 31.96 -6.88
CA ALA A 515 -11.09 32.43 -6.06
C ALA A 515 -10.40 31.36 -5.21
N PRO A 516 -11.11 30.42 -4.53
CA PRO A 516 -10.46 29.37 -3.74
C PRO A 516 -9.54 28.45 -4.56
N LEU A 517 -9.84 28.26 -5.85
CA LEU A 517 -9.05 27.39 -6.73
C LEU A 517 -7.85 28.11 -7.35
N LEU A 518 -7.99 29.38 -7.72
CA LEU A 518 -6.98 30.12 -8.49
C LEU A 518 -5.66 30.35 -7.75
N GLU A 519 -5.68 30.38 -6.41
CA GLU A 519 -4.49 30.68 -5.61
C GLU A 519 -3.45 29.54 -5.67
N THR A 520 -3.90 28.28 -5.61
CA THR A 520 -3.01 27.14 -5.29
C THR A 520 -3.25 25.88 -6.11
N CYS A 521 -4.33 25.74 -6.89
CA CYS A 521 -4.68 24.45 -7.50
C CYS A 521 -3.94 24.13 -8.79
N PHE A 522 -3.65 25.12 -9.65
CA PHE A 522 -3.31 24.85 -11.04
C PHE A 522 -1.80 24.99 -11.31
N TYR A 523 -1.23 24.07 -12.10
CA TYR A 523 0.16 24.13 -12.56
C TYR A 523 0.30 24.93 -13.86
N GLY A 524 1.43 25.63 -14.01
CA GLY A 524 1.71 26.47 -15.18
C GLY A 524 0.66 27.56 -15.43
N ASN A 525 0.64 28.08 -16.66
CA ASN A 525 -0.37 29.04 -17.14
C ASN A 525 -1.57 28.32 -17.79
N SER A 526 -2.08 27.27 -17.13
CA SER A 526 -3.15 26.42 -17.69
C SER A 526 -4.52 27.10 -17.72
N MET A 527 -4.76 28.11 -16.89
CA MET A 527 -6.07 28.76 -16.75
C MET A 527 -6.26 29.92 -17.73
N ASN A 528 -7.17 29.75 -18.69
CA ASN A 528 -7.66 30.79 -19.59
C ASN A 528 -9.15 31.12 -19.28
N ASP A 529 -9.73 32.13 -19.94
CA ASP A 529 -11.09 32.57 -19.63
C ASP A 529 -12.16 31.52 -19.94
N GLU A 530 -11.95 30.70 -20.97
CA GLU A 530 -12.84 29.57 -21.30
C GLU A 530 -12.83 28.52 -20.18
N ARG A 531 -11.65 28.10 -19.71
CA ARG A 531 -11.50 27.15 -18.60
C ARG A 531 -12.08 27.70 -17.30
N LYS A 532 -11.88 28.99 -17.01
CA LYS A 532 -12.52 29.64 -15.85
C LYS A 532 -14.05 29.55 -15.94
N ALA A 533 -14.62 29.84 -17.11
CA ALA A 533 -16.06 29.74 -17.33
C ALA A 533 -16.57 28.29 -17.15
N SER A 534 -15.85 27.30 -17.67
CA SER A 534 -16.19 25.88 -17.52
C SER A 534 -16.14 25.42 -16.05
N TRP A 535 -15.15 25.85 -15.28
CA TRP A 535 -15.08 25.59 -13.84
C TRP A 535 -16.25 26.22 -13.09
N CYS A 536 -16.58 27.49 -13.36
CA CYS A 536 -17.73 28.15 -12.73
C CYS A 536 -19.05 27.44 -13.07
N ALA A 537 -19.24 27.03 -14.33
CA ALA A 537 -20.40 26.26 -14.76
C ALA A 537 -20.50 24.90 -14.04
N PHE A 538 -19.38 24.21 -13.87
CA PHE A 538 -19.32 22.98 -13.08
C PHE A 538 -19.70 23.22 -11.62
N ILE A 539 -19.07 24.21 -10.95
CA ILE A 539 -19.31 24.48 -9.52
C ILE A 539 -20.79 24.80 -9.26
N ARG A 540 -21.42 25.62 -10.11
CA ARG A 540 -22.86 25.91 -9.99
C ARG A 540 -23.72 24.66 -10.11
N ARG A 541 -23.52 23.87 -11.17
CA ARG A 541 -24.27 22.62 -11.39
C ARG A 541 -24.08 21.62 -10.24
N TRP A 542 -22.86 21.51 -9.70
CA TRP A 542 -22.57 20.66 -8.56
C TRP A 542 -23.27 21.15 -7.27
N ARG A 543 -23.22 22.47 -6.99
CA ARG A 543 -23.93 23.07 -5.85
C ARG A 543 -25.44 22.88 -5.94
N ASP A 544 -26.01 23.04 -7.13
CA ASP A 544 -27.44 22.80 -7.36
C ASP A 544 -27.81 21.33 -7.14
N ALA A 545 -26.97 20.40 -7.60
CA ALA A 545 -27.16 18.98 -7.36
C ALA A 545 -27.08 18.63 -5.86
N LEU A 546 -26.17 19.24 -5.10
CA LEU A 546 -26.10 19.08 -3.65
C LEU A 546 -27.40 19.54 -2.97
N LYS A 547 -27.89 20.74 -3.30
CA LYS A 547 -29.16 21.27 -2.77
C LYS A 547 -30.34 20.37 -3.13
N ALA A 548 -30.40 19.93 -4.39
CA ALA A 548 -31.46 19.02 -4.86
C ALA A 548 -31.45 17.66 -4.15
N SER A 549 -30.27 17.21 -3.68
CA SER A 549 -30.14 15.99 -2.85
C SER A 549 -30.57 16.18 -1.39
N GLY A 550 -31.03 17.38 -0.99
CA GLY A 550 -31.39 17.71 0.39
C GLY A 550 -30.18 17.98 1.29
N THR A 551 -28.99 18.20 0.71
CA THR A 551 -27.76 18.51 1.44
C THR A 551 -27.53 20.02 1.46
N SER A 552 -27.32 20.60 2.65
CA SER A 552 -26.84 21.98 2.76
C SER A 552 -25.39 22.07 2.28
N LEU A 553 -25.00 23.20 1.69
CA LEU A 553 -23.63 23.39 1.20
C LEU A 553 -22.59 23.35 2.32
N ALA A 554 -22.94 23.83 3.52
CA ALA A 554 -22.10 23.74 4.71
C ALA A 554 -21.88 22.28 5.16
N ASP A 555 -22.94 21.46 5.14
CA ASP A 555 -22.81 20.04 5.47
C ASP A 555 -22.02 19.28 4.40
N ALA A 556 -22.17 19.65 3.12
CA ALA A 556 -21.36 19.11 2.03
C ALA A 556 -19.88 19.44 2.26
N ALA A 557 -19.54 20.70 2.52
CA ALA A 557 -18.17 21.14 2.77
C ALA A 557 -17.56 20.43 3.99
N LYS A 558 -18.32 20.27 5.08
CA LYS A 558 -17.89 19.50 6.25
C LYS A 558 -17.57 18.04 5.89
N ARG A 559 -18.45 17.36 5.14
CA ARG A 559 -18.20 15.99 4.66
C ARG A 559 -16.99 15.90 3.73
N MET A 560 -16.85 16.85 2.80
CA MET A 560 -15.70 16.89 1.92
C MET A 560 -14.39 16.99 2.71
N ARG A 561 -14.34 17.81 3.77
CA ARG A 561 -13.13 17.95 4.60
C ARG A 561 -12.78 16.67 5.37
N SER A 562 -13.75 15.81 5.70
CA SER A 562 -13.49 14.51 6.32
C SER A 562 -13.11 13.40 5.33
N GLU A 563 -13.43 13.57 4.04
CA GLU A 563 -13.16 12.56 3.01
C GLU A 563 -11.95 12.90 2.13
N ASN A 564 -11.63 14.18 2.00
CA ASN A 564 -10.54 14.70 1.19
C ASN A 564 -9.37 15.10 2.10
N PRO A 565 -8.24 14.37 2.07
CA PRO A 565 -7.09 14.69 2.91
C PRO A 565 -6.53 16.07 2.55
N LYS A 566 -6.00 16.76 3.55
CA LYS A 566 -5.27 18.01 3.41
C LYS A 566 -3.79 17.74 3.14
N TYR A 567 -3.22 16.77 3.85
CA TYR A 567 -1.82 16.37 3.73
C TYR A 567 -1.69 14.96 3.18
N VAL A 568 -0.81 14.80 2.20
CA VAL A 568 -0.40 13.51 1.65
C VAL A 568 1.13 13.46 1.58
N LEU A 569 1.71 12.26 1.56
CA LEU A 569 3.16 12.07 1.47
C LEU A 569 3.64 12.29 0.03
N ARG A 570 3.65 13.56 -0.39
CA ARG A 570 4.23 13.98 -1.67
C ARG A 570 5.70 13.57 -1.71
N GLU A 571 6.17 13.16 -2.89
CA GLU A 571 7.49 12.55 -2.99
C GLU A 571 8.63 13.51 -2.69
N HIS A 572 8.54 14.77 -3.13
CA HIS A 572 9.57 15.75 -2.84
C HIS A 572 9.79 15.92 -1.33
N LEU A 573 8.72 15.83 -0.52
CA LEU A 573 8.82 15.85 0.94
C LEU A 573 9.53 14.61 1.49
N LEU A 574 9.25 13.43 0.91
CA LEU A 574 9.96 12.20 1.26
C LEU A 574 11.45 12.29 0.89
N VAL A 575 11.76 12.90 -0.27
CA VAL A 575 13.13 13.12 -0.75
C VAL A 575 13.90 13.99 0.22
N ASP A 576 13.33 15.12 0.64
CA ASP A 576 13.95 15.99 1.63
C ASP A 576 14.19 15.22 2.94
N ALA A 577 13.21 14.43 3.39
CA ALA A 577 13.31 13.67 4.63
C ALA A 577 14.40 12.60 4.60
N TYR A 578 14.46 11.75 3.57
CA TYR A 578 15.49 10.71 3.52
C TYR A 578 16.87 11.26 3.15
N THR A 579 16.95 12.40 2.46
CA THR A 579 18.23 13.08 2.18
C THR A 579 18.81 13.59 3.50
N LYS A 580 18.01 14.31 4.30
CA LYS A 580 18.42 14.79 5.62
C LYS A 580 18.78 13.65 6.57
N ALA A 581 18.00 12.56 6.54
CA ALA A 581 18.27 11.36 7.35
C ALA A 581 19.58 10.65 6.96
N SER A 582 19.98 10.72 5.69
CA SER A 582 21.26 10.16 5.23
C SER A 582 22.47 10.88 5.83
N ASP A 583 22.30 12.15 6.23
CA ASP A 583 23.27 12.93 6.99
C ASP A 583 23.16 12.72 8.52
N GLY A 584 22.26 11.83 8.95
CA GLY A 584 22.05 11.45 10.35
C GLY A 584 20.98 12.26 11.10
N ASP A 585 20.32 13.21 10.43
CA ASP A 585 19.26 14.06 11.00
C ASP A 585 17.87 13.58 10.55
N PHE A 586 17.12 13.01 11.49
CA PHE A 586 15.81 12.41 11.25
C PHE A 586 14.64 13.35 11.54
N SER A 587 14.90 14.62 11.90
CA SER A 587 13.87 15.52 12.39
C SER A 587 12.73 15.72 11.39
N LEU A 588 13.04 15.72 10.09
CA LEU A 588 12.04 15.90 9.03
C LEU A 588 11.21 14.63 8.81
N ALA A 589 11.81 13.44 8.96
CA ALA A 589 11.07 12.18 8.90
C ALA A 589 10.12 12.03 10.10
N GLU A 590 10.57 12.43 11.29
CA GLU A 590 9.74 12.48 12.50
C GLU A 590 8.59 13.49 12.36
N GLU A 591 8.87 14.69 11.85
CA GLU A 591 7.84 15.72 11.60
C GLU A 591 6.79 15.24 10.58
N LEU A 592 7.22 14.56 9.50
CA LEU A 592 6.29 13.96 8.53
C LEU A 592 5.49 12.82 9.14
N PHE A 593 6.09 11.98 9.98
CA PHE A 593 5.37 10.91 10.68
C PHE A 593 4.24 11.49 11.53
N GLU A 594 4.52 12.52 12.34
CA GLU A 594 3.53 13.21 13.17
C GLU A 594 2.43 13.88 12.32
N LEU A 595 2.81 14.58 11.24
CA LEU A 595 1.87 15.20 10.31
C LEU A 595 0.90 14.16 9.73
N THR A 596 1.42 13.01 9.30
CA THR A 596 0.60 11.98 8.67
C THR A 596 -0.37 11.28 9.62
N GLN A 597 -0.26 11.45 10.94
CA GLN A 597 -1.27 10.97 11.88
C GLN A 597 -2.57 11.79 11.83
N HIS A 598 -2.53 12.98 11.23
CA HIS A 598 -3.67 13.90 11.10
C HIS A 598 -3.86 14.40 9.66
N PRO A 599 -4.04 13.50 8.67
CA PRO A 599 -3.95 13.86 7.26
C PRO A 599 -5.11 14.75 6.79
N TYR A 600 -6.21 14.84 7.54
CA TYR A 600 -7.38 15.67 7.23
C TYR A 600 -7.34 17.09 7.84
N GLY A 601 -6.32 17.37 8.67
CA GLY A 601 -6.23 18.57 9.52
C GLY A 601 -6.88 18.37 10.89
N GLY A 602 -6.63 19.29 11.83
CA GLY A 602 -7.17 19.25 13.19
C GLY A 602 -7.61 20.63 13.72
N GLU A 603 -8.24 20.66 14.91
CA GLU A 603 -8.49 21.92 15.63
C GLU A 603 -7.20 22.38 16.33
N GLY A 604 -6.46 23.34 15.74
CA GLY A 604 -5.56 24.21 16.52
C GLY A 604 -4.07 24.28 16.17
N ASP A 605 -3.57 23.62 15.12
CA ASP A 605 -2.14 23.76 14.72
C ASP A 605 -1.91 23.73 13.20
N ASP A 606 -3.00 23.82 12.41
CA ASP A 606 -2.97 23.72 10.95
C ASP A 606 -2.09 24.79 10.27
N ALA A 607 -2.07 26.02 10.80
CA ALA A 607 -1.40 27.14 10.14
C ALA A 607 0.13 26.95 9.99
N LYS A 608 0.79 26.29 10.95
CA LYS A 608 2.25 26.06 10.90
C LYS A 608 2.63 25.03 9.84
N TYR A 609 1.76 24.03 9.63
CA TYR A 609 1.99 22.95 8.69
C TYR A 609 1.50 23.31 7.28
N ASP A 610 0.45 24.12 7.16
CA ASP A 610 -0.13 24.53 5.88
C ASP A 610 0.91 25.18 4.96
N ALA A 611 1.67 26.14 5.48
CA ALA A 611 2.68 26.85 4.71
C ALA A 611 3.79 25.94 4.16
N LYS A 612 4.02 24.78 4.79
CA LYS A 612 5.09 23.85 4.43
C LYS A 612 4.58 22.63 3.65
N TYR A 613 3.36 22.17 3.93
CA TYR A 613 2.88 20.86 3.51
C TYR A 613 1.54 20.88 2.78
N PHE A 614 0.75 21.96 2.90
CA PHE A 614 -0.42 22.19 2.04
C PHE A 614 -0.04 23.03 0.81
N VAL A 615 1.01 22.58 0.12
CA VAL A 615 1.59 23.24 -1.05
C VAL A 615 1.67 22.27 -2.22
N LYS A 616 1.64 22.81 -3.45
CA LYS A 616 1.93 22.03 -4.66
C LYS A 616 3.39 21.59 -4.66
N ALA A 617 3.66 20.45 -5.29
CA ALA A 617 5.04 20.11 -5.62
C ALA A 617 5.69 21.18 -6.52
N PRO A 618 6.98 21.50 -6.35
CA PRO A 618 7.72 22.33 -7.30
C PRO A 618 7.69 21.72 -8.72
N GLU A 619 7.73 22.54 -9.77
CA GLU A 619 7.65 22.04 -11.16
C GLU A 619 8.79 21.06 -11.50
N GLU A 620 9.99 21.27 -10.96
CA GLU A 620 11.14 20.39 -11.13
C GLU A 620 10.84 18.96 -10.62
N ALA A 621 10.15 18.85 -9.49
CA ALA A 621 9.78 17.57 -8.88
C ALA A 621 8.84 16.72 -9.76
N LEU A 622 8.14 17.34 -10.73
CA LEU A 622 7.27 16.64 -11.68
C LEU A 622 8.05 15.96 -12.82
N THR A 623 9.35 16.23 -12.96
CA THR A 623 10.18 15.70 -14.06
C THR A 623 11.48 15.03 -13.63
N SER A 624 11.91 15.26 -12.38
CA SER A 624 13.17 14.72 -11.86
C SER A 624 13.16 13.21 -11.60
N GLY A 625 14.24 12.54 -11.99
CA GLY A 625 14.45 11.13 -11.68
C GLY A 625 14.59 10.90 -10.17
N GLY A 626 13.98 9.83 -9.65
CA GLY A 626 13.95 9.55 -8.21
C GLY A 626 12.88 10.33 -7.43
N VAL A 627 12.21 11.28 -8.08
CA VAL A 627 11.05 12.02 -7.54
C VAL A 627 9.80 11.71 -8.37
N ALA A 628 9.79 12.12 -9.64
CA ALA A 628 8.67 11.91 -10.56
C ALA A 628 8.49 10.44 -10.94
N PHE A 629 9.60 9.73 -11.16
CA PHE A 629 9.62 8.32 -11.57
C PHE A 629 10.79 7.55 -10.97
N MET A 630 10.67 6.22 -10.94
CA MET A 630 11.59 5.28 -10.30
C MET A 630 11.68 3.98 -11.11
N SER A 631 12.83 3.31 -11.03
CA SER A 631 13.05 1.97 -11.59
C SER A 631 12.61 0.84 -10.68
#